data_AF-M3GXA4-F1
#
_entry.id   AF-M3GXA4-F1
#
_cell.length_a   1.000
_cell.length_b   1.000
_cell.length_c   1.000
_cell.angle_alpha   90.00
_cell.angle_beta   90.00
_cell.angle_gamma   90.00
#
_symmetry.space_group_name_H-M   'P 1'
#
loop_
_entity.id
_entity.type
_entity.pdbx_description
1 polymer ?
#
loop_
_entity_poly.entity_id
_entity_poly.type
_entity_poly.pdbx_seq_one_letter_code
_entity_poly.pdbx_strand_id
1 'polypeptide(L)'
;MDRTENIEPKTGKSKRTNNGLLLTVGILILCLFDFLFFRVLIWKVPNESPWSSNHFYNFLYEYFALREKQKNHPRILIVGSSLAHYSFDRESFRKEIFERTGKEVEVEFLSYAGMTPLDVWLCRNKIVELEPDFVVFPINFIDWRLHRAYSLNPSNKNETIDPKLLLLDALNFFEAPQSRFIFPLETALAFFSELGFMRTSEYISASFFGFYRYKDIFWKNLRSIYDHRYGRNTSYHGYNGVQIPERVTSLGWTGKKFSFNLTEGMKREGFFVQIVPEILFSGPLKITFQKKNTICTFSFSEPGWKKILLGNFFDSEDPGLPITAELSNTWIPYYAEGENKDWNYDRLGVRLQQTFGTDFPRNGMQYTREERLEDLRYLGMSDLEYSKYFNFRLLEDYAQRPGIGYLISLKDAKLRIREEKFVPVLHFQYLKKFADFLKEKEIPLWIVNNPENPISLDWYQYSSWYKDHLLFLKDISGNGVWFSDLKDSLSMQDFSDYHHFTFPGMVKMSPIYAGEFVKISERQRRHPLKP
;
A
#
# COMPACT_ATOMS: atom_id res chain seq x y z
N MET A 1 36.57 76.11 51.24
CA MET A 1 37.45 75.44 50.26
C MET A 1 37.14 73.97 50.35
N ASP A 2 36.37 73.45 49.40
CA ASP A 2 36.72 72.24 48.65
C ASP A 2 35.63 71.98 47.61
N ARG A 3 36.08 71.96 46.36
CA ARG A 3 35.33 71.54 45.17
C ARG A 3 35.22 70.02 45.19
N THR A 4 34.05 69.50 44.91
CA THR A 4 33.85 68.17 44.30
C THR A 4 32.60 68.30 43.43
N GLU A 5 32.81 68.77 42.20
CA GLU A 5 32.85 67.94 40.98
C GLU A 5 31.53 67.22 40.69
N ASN A 6 30.79 67.84 39.77
CA ASN A 6 29.72 67.24 38.99
C ASN A 6 30.21 65.96 38.31
N ILE A 7 29.67 64.82 38.72
CA ILE A 7 29.70 63.60 37.92
C ILE A 7 28.31 63.44 37.31
N GLU A 8 28.17 63.86 36.06
CA GLU A 8 27.02 63.47 35.24
C GLU A 8 27.02 61.94 35.08
N PRO A 9 25.93 61.23 35.43
CA PRO A 9 25.80 59.84 35.05
C PRO A 9 25.55 59.79 33.55
N LYS A 10 26.58 59.36 32.81
CA LYS A 10 26.49 58.93 31.42
C LYS A 10 25.27 58.03 31.26
N THR A 11 24.27 58.53 30.54
CA THR A 11 23.14 57.78 30.05
C THR A 11 23.63 56.71 29.08
N GLY A 12 24.07 55.58 29.64
CA GLY A 12 24.19 54.34 28.91
C GLY A 12 22.79 53.98 28.43
N LYS A 13 22.47 54.33 27.17
CA LYS A 13 21.40 53.68 26.41
C LYS A 13 21.76 52.20 26.35
N SER A 14 21.39 51.46 27.39
CA SER A 14 21.20 50.02 27.31
C SER A 14 20.22 49.83 26.17
N LYS A 15 20.74 49.43 25.00
CA LYS A 15 19.91 48.84 23.94
C LYS A 15 19.24 47.68 24.64
N ARG A 16 18.00 47.87 25.11
CA ARG A 16 17.11 46.78 25.49
C ARG A 16 17.04 45.91 24.24
N THR A 17 17.87 44.87 24.19
CA THR A 17 17.68 43.79 23.24
C THR A 17 16.27 43.34 23.48
N ASN A 18 15.44 43.52 22.45
CA ASN A 18 14.02 43.26 22.56
C ASN A 18 13.86 41.74 22.56
N ASN A 19 14.11 41.11 23.71
CA ASN A 19 14.21 39.67 23.86
C ASN A 19 12.92 38.96 23.39
N GLY A 20 11.76 39.64 23.47
CA GLY A 20 10.49 39.17 22.90
C GLY A 20 10.44 39.20 21.36
N LEU A 21 11.09 40.18 20.72
CA LEU A 21 11.27 40.21 19.27
C LEU A 21 12.22 39.09 18.82
N LEU A 22 13.33 38.89 19.53
CA LEU A 22 14.27 37.79 19.25
C LEU A 22 13.61 36.42 19.39
N LEU A 23 12.80 36.22 20.43
CA LEU A 23 12.04 34.99 20.63
C LEU A 23 11.02 34.77 19.50
N THR A 24 10.22 35.79 19.16
CA THR A 24 9.24 35.71 18.08
C THR A 24 9.91 35.40 16.73
N VAL A 25 11.01 36.09 16.42
CA VAL A 25 11.80 35.82 15.20
C VAL A 25 12.36 34.40 15.21
N GLY A 26 12.89 33.94 16.35
CA GLY A 26 13.36 32.57 16.51
C GLY A 26 12.27 31.52 16.24
N ILE A 27 11.06 31.72 16.79
CA ILE A 27 9.92 30.83 16.55
C ILE A 27 9.51 30.85 15.07
N LEU A 28 9.42 32.02 14.44
CA LEU A 28 9.09 32.14 13.02
C LEU A 28 10.12 31.44 12.12
N ILE A 29 11.40 31.56 12.45
CA ILE A 29 12.48 30.85 11.74
C ILE A 29 12.32 29.33 11.90
N LEU A 30 12.02 28.84 13.10
CA LEU A 30 11.77 27.41 13.32
C LEU A 30 10.55 26.92 12.54
N CYS A 31 9.45 27.68 12.52
CA CYS A 31 8.27 27.36 11.71
C CYS A 31 8.58 27.36 10.20
N LEU A 32 9.42 28.30 9.75
CA LEU A 32 9.86 28.34 8.35
C LEU A 32 10.73 27.13 7.99
N PHE A 33 11.68 26.75 8.85
CA PHE A 33 12.49 25.55 8.64
C PHE A 33 11.65 24.27 8.66
N ASP A 34 10.72 24.17 9.61
CA ASP A 34 9.76 23.06 9.68
C ASP A 34 8.96 22.94 8.39
N PHE A 35 8.42 24.05 7.88
CA PHE A 35 7.68 24.10 6.63
C PHE A 35 8.56 23.70 5.44
N LEU A 36 9.70 24.36 5.24
CA LEU A 36 10.58 24.11 4.10
C LEU A 36 11.07 22.66 4.10
N PHE A 37 11.48 22.13 5.25
CA PHE A 37 11.99 20.78 5.33
C PHE A 37 10.88 19.74 5.13
N PHE A 38 9.88 19.73 6.02
CA PHE A 38 8.89 18.65 6.08
C PHE A 38 7.75 18.78 5.08
N ARG A 39 7.55 19.93 4.42
CA ARG A 39 6.48 20.12 3.42
C ARG A 39 6.97 20.36 2.00
N VAL A 40 8.26 20.62 1.82
CA VAL A 40 8.83 20.83 0.47
C VAL A 40 9.95 19.85 0.21
N LEU A 41 11.04 19.91 0.99
CA LEU A 41 12.27 19.17 0.67
C LEU A 41 12.09 17.65 0.71
N ILE A 42 11.41 17.09 1.72
CA ILE A 42 11.27 15.63 1.83
C ILE A 42 10.52 14.99 0.66
N TRP A 43 9.70 15.76 -0.06
CA TRP A 43 8.91 15.28 -1.20
C TRP A 43 9.65 15.39 -2.53
N LYS A 44 10.82 16.06 -2.55
CA LYS A 44 11.73 16.08 -3.72
C LYS A 44 12.73 14.91 -3.68
N VAL A 45 12.77 14.16 -2.59
CA VAL A 45 13.60 12.96 -2.47
C VAL A 45 12.98 11.82 -3.30
N PRO A 46 13.77 11.04 -4.06
CA PRO A 46 13.25 9.89 -4.82
C PRO A 46 12.53 8.88 -3.93
N ASN A 47 11.38 8.38 -4.40
CA ASN A 47 10.71 7.26 -3.73
C ASN A 47 11.27 5.93 -4.24
N GLU A 48 12.25 5.38 -3.50
CA GLU A 48 12.84 4.07 -3.74
C GLU A 48 12.08 2.93 -3.02
N SER A 49 10.91 3.23 -2.44
CA SER A 49 10.11 2.25 -1.70
C SER A 49 9.43 1.25 -2.65
N PRO A 50 9.41 -0.05 -2.30
CA PRO A 50 8.59 -1.04 -3.01
C PRO A 50 7.08 -0.73 -2.96
N TRP A 51 6.34 -1.27 -3.94
CA TRP A 51 4.91 -1.01 -4.15
C TRP A 51 4.02 -1.20 -2.90
N SER A 52 4.24 -2.26 -2.13
CA SER A 52 3.44 -2.64 -0.95
C SER A 52 4.03 -2.19 0.38
N SER A 53 4.91 -1.18 0.37
CA SER A 53 5.57 -0.67 1.57
C SER A 53 5.22 0.80 1.83
N ASN A 54 5.54 1.31 3.02
CA ASN A 54 5.46 2.74 3.36
C ASN A 54 4.15 3.44 2.91
N HIS A 55 2.99 2.79 3.13
CA HIS A 55 1.71 3.17 2.51
C HIS A 55 1.37 4.67 2.57
N PHE A 56 1.57 5.33 3.72
CA PHE A 56 1.26 6.76 3.86
C PHE A 56 2.27 7.68 3.17
N TYR A 57 3.53 7.27 3.10
CA TYR A 57 4.53 8.01 2.31
C TYR A 57 4.20 7.88 0.81
N ASN A 58 3.94 6.65 0.34
CA ASN A 58 3.56 6.39 -1.05
C ASN A 58 2.31 7.19 -1.45
N PHE A 59 1.29 7.24 -0.59
CA PHE A 59 0.09 8.05 -0.83
C PHE A 59 0.41 9.55 -0.98
N LEU A 60 1.17 10.12 -0.04
CA LEU A 60 1.49 11.54 -0.07
C LEU A 60 2.41 11.89 -1.23
N TYR A 61 3.38 11.03 -1.52
CA TYR A 61 4.28 11.17 -2.65
C TYR A 61 3.50 11.17 -3.97
N GLU A 62 2.59 10.22 -4.16
CA GLU A 62 1.73 10.14 -5.33
C GLU A 62 0.81 11.37 -5.45
N TYR A 63 0.17 11.78 -4.36
CA TYR A 63 -0.67 12.99 -4.34
C TYR A 63 0.12 14.24 -4.78
N PHE A 64 1.32 14.45 -4.24
CA PHE A 64 2.14 15.60 -4.63
C PHE A 64 2.65 15.49 -6.07
N ALA A 65 3.02 14.29 -6.53
CA ALA A 65 3.43 14.06 -7.91
C ALA A 65 2.29 14.32 -8.89
N LEU A 66 1.07 13.83 -8.62
CA LEU A 66 -0.11 14.04 -9.45
C LEU A 66 -0.56 15.50 -9.49
N ARG A 67 -0.38 16.23 -8.38
CA ARG A 67 -0.68 17.67 -8.33
C ARG A 67 0.29 18.50 -9.18
N GLU A 68 1.54 18.05 -9.32
CA GLU A 68 2.54 18.70 -10.20
C GLU A 68 2.42 18.20 -11.66
N LYS A 69 1.79 17.05 -11.89
CA LYS A 69 1.63 16.43 -13.21
C LYS A 69 0.59 17.17 -14.06
N GLN A 70 1.04 17.71 -15.20
CA GLN A 70 0.15 18.26 -16.22
C GLN A 70 -0.81 17.18 -16.74
N LYS A 71 -2.11 17.49 -16.71
CA LYS A 71 -3.17 16.64 -17.26
C LYS A 71 -3.28 16.87 -18.76
N ASN A 72 -3.05 15.82 -19.55
CA ASN A 72 -3.10 15.84 -21.01
C ASN A 72 -4.30 15.08 -21.58
N HIS A 73 -4.80 14.08 -20.84
CA HIS A 73 -5.95 13.27 -21.22
C HIS A 73 -6.99 13.21 -20.09
N PRO A 74 -8.23 12.75 -20.36
CA PRO A 74 -9.20 12.49 -19.32
C PRO A 74 -8.62 11.56 -18.25
N ARG A 75 -8.74 11.95 -16.98
CA ARG A 75 -8.12 11.31 -15.83
C ARG A 75 -9.16 10.51 -15.04
N ILE A 76 -8.92 9.21 -14.95
CA ILE A 76 -9.64 8.27 -14.10
C ILE A 76 -8.82 8.07 -12.82
N LEU A 77 -9.38 8.49 -11.69
CA LEU A 77 -8.73 8.35 -10.39
C LEU A 77 -9.32 7.16 -9.64
N ILE A 78 -8.49 6.16 -9.39
CA ILE A 78 -8.82 4.99 -8.58
C ILE A 78 -8.47 5.30 -7.13
N VAL A 79 -9.50 5.36 -6.30
CA VAL A 79 -9.41 5.69 -4.87
C VAL A 79 -9.79 4.46 -4.06
N GLY A 80 -9.18 4.25 -2.90
CA GLY A 80 -9.64 3.23 -1.97
C GLY A 80 -8.53 2.53 -1.20
N SER A 81 -8.89 1.39 -0.60
CA SER A 81 -7.99 0.64 0.28
C SER A 81 -6.96 -0.18 -0.52
N SER A 82 -6.39 -1.21 0.09
CA SER A 82 -5.57 -2.18 -0.65
C SER A 82 -6.32 -2.86 -1.78
N LEU A 83 -7.66 -2.94 -1.72
CA LEU A 83 -8.47 -3.42 -2.83
C LEU A 83 -8.20 -2.67 -4.13
N ALA A 84 -8.00 -1.35 -4.09
CA ALA A 84 -7.74 -0.57 -5.28
C ALA A 84 -6.48 -1.06 -6.01
N HIS A 85 -5.35 -1.13 -5.33
CA HIS A 85 -4.07 -1.47 -5.97
C HIS A 85 -3.78 -2.98 -6.05
N TYR A 86 -4.58 -3.84 -5.40
CA TYR A 86 -4.55 -5.28 -5.68
C TYR A 86 -5.48 -5.67 -6.83
N SER A 87 -6.54 -4.89 -7.09
CA SER A 87 -7.54 -5.23 -8.11
C SER A 87 -7.30 -4.57 -9.46
N PHE A 88 -6.76 -3.36 -9.48
CA PHE A 88 -6.48 -2.63 -10.70
C PHE A 88 -4.98 -2.57 -11.01
N ASP A 89 -4.66 -2.65 -12.29
CA ASP A 89 -3.36 -2.28 -12.84
C ASP A 89 -3.50 -1.08 -13.77
N ARG A 90 -2.67 -0.05 -13.56
CA ARG A 90 -2.75 1.23 -14.29
C ARG A 90 -2.70 1.01 -15.79
N GLU A 91 -1.69 0.27 -16.24
CA GLU A 91 -1.38 0.10 -17.65
C GLU A 91 -2.35 -0.85 -18.34
N SER A 92 -2.71 -1.95 -17.69
CA SER A 92 -3.66 -2.93 -18.22
C SER A 92 -5.05 -2.32 -18.37
N PHE A 93 -5.53 -1.57 -17.36
CA PHE A 93 -6.84 -0.92 -17.43
C PHE A 93 -6.87 0.17 -18.51
N ARG A 94 -5.82 1.01 -18.60
CA ARG A 94 -5.67 2.02 -19.66
C ARG A 94 -5.67 1.38 -21.04
N LYS A 95 -4.88 0.32 -21.23
CA LYS A 95 -4.78 -0.41 -22.51
C LYS A 95 -6.13 -1.01 -22.92
N GLU A 96 -6.83 -1.67 -21.99
CA GLU A 96 -8.15 -2.25 -22.27
C GLU A 96 -9.21 -1.20 -22.64
N ILE A 97 -9.17 -0.01 -22.02
CA ILE A 97 -10.05 1.10 -22.41
C ILE A 97 -9.71 1.58 -23.82
N PHE A 98 -8.42 1.75 -24.13
CA PHE A 98 -7.97 2.17 -25.45
C PHE A 98 -8.38 1.17 -26.54
N GLU A 99 -8.18 -0.13 -26.32
CA GLU A 99 -8.57 -1.18 -27.28
C GLU A 99 -10.08 -1.21 -27.55
N ARG A 100 -10.90 -0.81 -26.58
CA ARG A 100 -12.37 -0.77 -26.70
C ARG A 100 -12.91 0.53 -27.31
N THR A 101 -12.22 1.65 -27.11
CA THR A 101 -12.75 2.99 -27.40
C THR A 101 -11.91 3.83 -28.38
N GLY A 102 -10.66 3.43 -28.63
CA GLY A 102 -9.68 4.20 -29.38
C GLY A 102 -9.20 5.48 -28.68
N LYS A 103 -9.49 5.67 -27.39
CA LYS A 103 -9.22 6.91 -26.65
C LYS A 103 -8.17 6.71 -25.58
N GLU A 104 -7.21 7.64 -25.56
CA GLU A 104 -6.23 7.75 -24.49
C GLU A 104 -6.87 8.31 -23.22
N VAL A 105 -6.52 7.73 -22.08
CA VAL A 105 -6.93 8.16 -20.74
C VAL A 105 -5.73 8.10 -19.80
N GLU A 106 -5.72 8.98 -18.81
CA GLU A 106 -4.82 8.87 -17.66
C GLU A 106 -5.52 8.01 -16.60
N VAL A 107 -4.88 6.94 -16.15
CA VAL A 107 -5.35 6.15 -15.00
C VAL A 107 -4.39 6.43 -13.86
N GLU A 108 -4.89 6.86 -12.70
CA GLU A 108 -4.06 7.19 -11.56
C GLU A 108 -4.62 6.66 -10.25
N PHE A 109 -3.75 6.46 -9.26
CA PHE A 109 -4.14 5.97 -7.96
C PHE A 109 -4.04 7.07 -6.89
N LEU A 110 -5.01 7.09 -6.00
CA LEU A 110 -4.91 7.78 -4.72
C LEU A 110 -5.45 6.83 -3.64
N SER A 111 -4.61 5.86 -3.24
CA SER A 111 -5.01 4.73 -2.40
C SER A 111 -3.99 4.44 -1.30
N TYR A 112 -4.40 3.85 -0.18
CA TYR A 112 -3.47 3.27 0.79
C TYR A 112 -4.11 2.09 1.51
N ALA A 113 -3.29 1.21 2.10
CA ALA A 113 -3.80 0.05 2.81
C ALA A 113 -4.77 0.46 3.94
N GLY A 114 -6.01 -0.02 3.87
CA GLY A 114 -7.05 0.30 4.86
C GLY A 114 -7.74 1.66 4.71
N MET A 115 -7.64 2.34 3.55
CA MET A 115 -8.39 3.57 3.28
C MET A 115 -9.90 3.31 3.24
N THR A 116 -10.60 3.72 4.30
CA THR A 116 -12.04 3.50 4.46
C THR A 116 -12.89 4.59 3.77
N PRO A 117 -14.21 4.41 3.61
CA PRO A 117 -15.09 5.49 3.14
C PRO A 117 -15.05 6.78 3.99
N LEU A 118 -14.78 6.67 5.29
CA LEU A 118 -14.58 7.86 6.15
C LEU A 118 -13.32 8.61 5.72
N ASP A 119 -12.25 7.88 5.46
CA ASP A 119 -10.97 8.45 5.04
C ASP A 119 -11.07 9.09 3.66
N VAL A 120 -11.77 8.45 2.73
CA VAL A 120 -12.05 9.01 1.39
C VAL A 120 -12.85 10.30 1.50
N TRP A 121 -13.87 10.33 2.36
CA TRP A 121 -14.62 11.56 2.62
C TRP A 121 -13.73 12.65 3.24
N LEU A 122 -12.84 12.32 4.16
CA LEU A 122 -11.88 13.29 4.72
C LEU A 122 -10.86 13.77 3.67
N CYS A 123 -10.49 12.92 2.71
CA CYS A 123 -9.61 13.24 1.58
C CYS A 123 -10.30 13.93 0.40
N ARG A 124 -11.62 14.15 0.45
CA ARG A 124 -12.43 14.59 -0.71
C ARG A 124 -11.90 15.83 -1.44
N ASN A 125 -11.36 16.81 -0.70
CA ASN A 125 -10.79 18.02 -1.31
C ASN A 125 -9.50 17.70 -2.09
N LYS A 126 -8.65 16.82 -1.54
CA LYS A 126 -7.43 16.35 -2.23
C LYS A 126 -7.77 15.59 -3.50
N ILE A 127 -8.86 14.82 -3.49
CA ILE A 127 -9.35 14.10 -4.68
C ILE A 127 -9.74 15.11 -5.78
N VAL A 128 -10.52 16.15 -5.44
CA VAL A 128 -10.95 17.18 -6.41
C VAL A 128 -9.79 18.02 -6.92
N GLU A 129 -8.79 18.32 -6.07
CA GLU A 129 -7.57 19.04 -6.45
C GLU A 129 -6.75 18.33 -7.54
N LEU A 130 -6.92 17.02 -7.72
CA LEU A 130 -6.27 16.26 -8.79
C LEU A 130 -7.02 16.30 -10.12
N GLU A 131 -8.14 17.05 -10.18
CA GLU A 131 -8.98 17.27 -11.35
C GLU A 131 -9.40 15.97 -12.08
N PRO A 132 -9.92 14.95 -11.39
CA PRO A 132 -10.38 13.73 -12.03
C PRO A 132 -11.63 14.00 -12.88
N ASP A 133 -11.70 13.41 -14.07
CA ASP A 133 -12.93 13.36 -14.86
C ASP A 133 -13.83 12.20 -14.43
N PHE A 134 -13.28 11.25 -13.68
CA PHE A 134 -13.99 10.08 -13.20
C PHE A 134 -13.30 9.48 -11.98
N VAL A 135 -14.06 9.05 -10.97
CA VAL A 135 -13.54 8.37 -9.79
C VAL A 135 -14.03 6.93 -9.74
N VAL A 136 -13.13 5.98 -9.44
CA VAL A 136 -13.44 4.57 -9.21
C VAL A 136 -13.16 4.23 -7.75
N PHE A 137 -14.13 3.61 -7.08
CA PHE A 137 -14.05 3.23 -5.66
C PHE A 137 -14.46 1.77 -5.47
N PRO A 138 -13.51 0.82 -5.54
CA PRO A 138 -13.77 -0.57 -5.21
C PRO A 138 -13.90 -0.77 -3.70
N ILE A 139 -14.89 -1.57 -3.31
CA ILE A 139 -15.23 -1.86 -1.91
C ILE A 139 -15.45 -3.36 -1.69
N ASN A 140 -15.04 -3.86 -0.53
CA ASN A 140 -15.42 -5.16 0.04
C ASN A 140 -15.80 -5.01 1.53
N PHE A 141 -16.18 -6.13 2.16
CA PHE A 141 -16.56 -6.17 3.58
C PHE A 141 -15.54 -5.52 4.53
N ILE A 142 -14.24 -5.67 4.22
CA ILE A 142 -13.14 -5.14 5.04
C ILE A 142 -13.19 -3.62 5.21
N ASP A 143 -13.60 -2.88 4.17
CA ASP A 143 -13.57 -1.41 4.16
C ASP A 143 -14.62 -0.80 5.08
N TRP A 144 -15.67 -1.56 5.39
CA TRP A 144 -16.70 -1.18 6.36
C TRP A 144 -16.23 -1.29 7.81
N ARG A 145 -15.09 -1.94 8.06
CA ARG A 145 -14.51 -2.16 9.40
C ARG A 145 -15.50 -2.69 10.46
N LEU A 146 -16.53 -3.44 10.04
CA LEU A 146 -17.59 -3.94 10.94
C LEU A 146 -17.08 -4.90 12.01
N HIS A 147 -15.93 -5.54 11.77
CA HIS A 147 -15.23 -6.36 12.74
C HIS A 147 -14.79 -5.58 14.00
N ARG A 148 -14.65 -4.25 13.90
CA ARG A 148 -14.24 -3.39 15.02
C ARG A 148 -15.30 -3.30 16.11
N ALA A 149 -16.58 -3.34 15.76
CA ALA A 149 -17.67 -3.38 16.75
C ALA A 149 -17.45 -4.53 17.75
N TYR A 150 -17.17 -5.73 17.24
CA TYR A 150 -16.92 -6.93 18.04
C TYR A 150 -15.54 -6.92 18.73
N SER A 151 -14.53 -6.32 18.11
CA SER A 151 -13.18 -6.23 18.68
C SER A 151 -13.13 -5.28 19.88
N LEU A 152 -13.90 -4.18 19.84
CA LEU A 152 -14.02 -3.24 20.96
C LEU A 152 -14.73 -3.88 22.17
N ASN A 153 -15.79 -4.64 21.91
CA ASN A 153 -16.44 -5.48 22.91
C ASN A 153 -17.14 -6.64 22.20
N PRO A 154 -16.84 -7.91 22.54
CA PRO A 154 -17.44 -9.08 21.90
C PRO A 154 -18.97 -9.16 21.98
N SER A 155 -19.59 -8.45 22.93
CA SER A 155 -21.05 -8.38 23.13
C SER A 155 -21.73 -7.33 22.25
N ASN A 156 -20.97 -6.44 21.62
CA ASN A 156 -21.52 -5.45 20.70
C ASN A 156 -22.11 -6.12 19.45
N LYS A 157 -23.05 -5.41 18.82
CA LYS A 157 -23.58 -5.73 17.49
C LYS A 157 -23.47 -4.51 16.58
N ASN A 158 -23.27 -4.72 15.29
CA ASN A 158 -23.24 -3.61 14.33
C ASN A 158 -24.61 -2.93 14.20
N GLU A 159 -25.71 -3.67 14.40
CA GLU A 159 -27.07 -3.11 14.36
C GLU A 159 -27.43 -2.20 15.56
N THR A 160 -26.69 -2.27 16.68
CA THR A 160 -27.01 -1.51 17.91
C THR A 160 -25.86 -0.69 18.49
N ILE A 161 -24.64 -0.79 17.94
CA ILE A 161 -23.47 -0.08 18.48
C ILE A 161 -23.64 1.43 18.35
N ASP A 162 -23.21 2.17 19.38
CA ASP A 162 -23.13 3.62 19.33
C ASP A 162 -22.15 4.05 18.20
N PRO A 163 -22.63 4.77 17.17
CA PRO A 163 -21.78 5.24 16.07
C PRO A 163 -20.60 6.10 16.54
N LYS A 164 -20.73 6.78 17.70
CA LYS A 164 -19.64 7.59 18.27
C LYS A 164 -18.46 6.72 18.70
N LEU A 165 -18.70 5.51 19.23
CA LEU A 165 -17.64 4.59 19.60
C LEU A 165 -16.84 4.16 18.36
N LEU A 166 -17.54 3.81 17.28
CA LEU A 166 -16.90 3.44 16.01
C LEU A 166 -16.12 4.62 15.41
N LEU A 167 -16.66 5.84 15.46
CA LEU A 167 -15.97 7.04 14.98
C LEU A 167 -14.66 7.29 15.75
N LEU A 168 -14.71 7.22 17.08
CA LEU A 168 -13.54 7.45 17.92
C LEU A 168 -12.46 6.36 17.78
N ASP A 169 -12.86 5.12 17.49
CA ASP A 169 -11.94 4.03 17.11
C ASP A 169 -11.29 4.31 15.74
N ALA A 170 -12.09 4.70 14.75
CA ALA A 170 -11.63 5.01 13.41
C ALA A 170 -10.71 6.24 13.33
N LEU A 171 -10.69 7.10 14.36
CA LEU A 171 -9.86 8.31 14.45
C LEU A 171 -8.79 8.22 15.56
N ASN A 172 -8.54 7.04 16.12
CA ASN A 172 -7.50 6.84 17.11
C ASN A 172 -6.13 6.68 16.44
N PHE A 173 -5.11 7.48 16.80
CA PHE A 173 -3.78 7.40 16.18
C PHE A 173 -3.08 6.03 16.28
N PHE A 174 -3.39 5.24 17.31
CA PHE A 174 -2.83 3.90 17.43
C PHE A 174 -3.40 2.95 16.37
N GLU A 175 -4.69 3.06 16.09
CA GLU A 175 -5.41 2.17 15.17
C GLU A 175 -5.53 2.75 13.75
N ALA A 176 -5.47 4.07 13.62
CA ALA A 176 -5.73 4.84 12.42
C ALA A 176 -4.78 6.05 12.29
N PRO A 177 -3.45 5.83 12.23
CA PRO A 177 -2.47 6.91 12.14
C PRO A 177 -2.60 7.77 10.87
N GLN A 178 -3.31 7.29 9.84
CA GLN A 178 -3.60 8.04 8.61
C GLN A 178 -4.25 9.40 8.85
N SER A 179 -5.10 9.52 9.87
CA SER A 179 -5.82 10.76 10.17
C SER A 179 -4.85 11.85 10.59
N ARG A 180 -3.76 11.48 11.28
CA ARG A 180 -2.65 12.39 11.61
C ARG A 180 -1.86 12.79 10.35
N PHE A 181 -1.55 11.81 9.51
CA PHE A 181 -0.59 11.97 8.43
C PHE A 181 -1.16 12.60 7.17
N ILE A 182 -2.43 12.36 6.85
CA ILE A 182 -3.00 12.67 5.54
C ILE A 182 -4.01 13.82 5.63
N PHE A 183 -4.94 13.75 6.60
CA PHE A 183 -6.07 14.67 6.71
C PHE A 183 -6.31 15.20 8.14
N PRO A 184 -5.28 15.73 8.83
CA PRO A 184 -5.42 16.12 10.22
C PRO A 184 -6.34 17.33 10.42
N LEU A 185 -6.30 18.31 9.52
CA LEU A 185 -7.12 19.52 9.66
C LEU A 185 -8.58 19.19 9.36
N GLU A 186 -8.81 18.41 8.31
CA GLU A 186 -10.12 17.93 7.91
C GLU A 186 -10.77 17.13 9.03
N THR A 187 -10.00 16.31 9.76
CA THR A 187 -10.46 15.56 10.94
C THR A 187 -10.83 16.50 12.08
N ALA A 188 -9.95 17.45 12.43
CA ALA A 188 -10.18 18.41 13.51
C ALA A 188 -11.46 19.23 13.28
N LEU A 189 -11.64 19.72 12.06
CA LEU A 189 -12.80 20.55 11.71
C LEU A 189 -14.10 19.74 11.65
N ALA A 190 -14.05 18.52 11.12
CA ALA A 190 -15.25 17.69 10.98
C ALA A 190 -15.76 17.13 12.31
N PHE A 191 -14.86 16.87 13.27
CA PHE A 191 -15.17 16.09 14.48
C PHE A 191 -14.75 16.76 15.78
N PHE A 192 -14.63 18.10 15.79
CA PHE A 192 -14.27 18.86 16.98
C PHE A 192 -15.10 18.48 18.21
N SER A 193 -16.42 18.35 18.03
CA SER A 193 -17.37 18.09 19.12
C SER A 193 -17.25 16.68 19.69
N GLU A 194 -16.91 15.71 18.85
CA GLU A 194 -16.78 14.30 19.20
C GLU A 194 -15.42 13.99 19.81
N LEU A 195 -14.34 14.59 19.27
CA LEU A 195 -12.96 14.39 19.71
C LEU A 195 -12.64 15.12 21.02
N GLY A 196 -13.30 16.25 21.27
CA GLY A 196 -12.98 17.15 22.38
C GLY A 196 -11.68 17.93 22.16
N PHE A 197 -11.43 18.89 23.05
CA PHE A 197 -10.35 19.87 22.89
C PHE A 197 -8.95 19.23 22.80
N MET A 198 -8.65 18.25 23.66
CA MET A 198 -7.33 17.63 23.72
C MET A 198 -6.97 16.90 22.43
N ARG A 199 -7.84 16.00 21.93
CA ARG A 199 -7.53 15.29 20.67
C ARG A 199 -7.55 16.23 19.48
N THR A 200 -8.47 17.20 19.45
CA THR A 200 -8.50 18.20 18.38
C THR A 200 -7.20 19.02 18.35
N SER A 201 -6.64 19.40 19.49
CA SER A 201 -5.38 20.15 19.52
C SER A 201 -4.22 19.35 18.94
N GLU A 202 -4.18 18.02 19.13
CA GLU A 202 -3.18 17.15 18.49
C GLU A 202 -3.29 17.16 16.96
N TYR A 203 -4.51 17.07 16.43
CA TYR A 203 -4.77 17.19 14.99
C TYR A 203 -4.41 18.57 14.44
N ILE A 204 -4.72 19.64 15.17
CA ILE A 204 -4.33 21.00 14.82
C ILE A 204 -2.79 21.12 14.81
N SER A 205 -2.11 20.59 15.82
CA SER A 205 -0.64 20.54 15.87
C SER A 205 -0.05 19.79 14.69
N ALA A 206 -0.60 18.62 14.31
CA ALA A 206 -0.20 17.91 13.10
C ALA A 206 -0.48 18.70 11.82
N SER A 207 -1.50 19.54 11.82
CA SER A 207 -1.85 20.39 10.69
C SER A 207 -0.89 21.57 10.50
N PHE A 208 -0.29 22.08 11.57
CA PHE A 208 0.65 23.21 11.52
C PHE A 208 2.12 22.76 11.48
N PHE A 209 2.54 21.80 12.30
CA PHE A 209 3.93 21.40 12.44
C PHE A 209 4.26 20.14 11.63
N GLY A 210 4.99 20.33 10.53
CA GLY A 210 5.45 19.27 9.63
C GLY A 210 6.35 18.23 10.30
N PHE A 211 7.20 18.61 11.26
CA PHE A 211 7.99 17.69 12.07
C PHE A 211 7.09 16.75 12.86
N TYR A 212 6.10 17.30 13.58
CA TYR A 212 5.16 16.51 14.36
C TYR A 212 4.36 15.57 13.46
N ARG A 213 3.99 16.02 12.25
CA ARG A 213 3.26 15.22 11.27
C ARG A 213 4.12 14.14 10.61
N TYR A 214 5.31 14.46 10.11
CA TYR A 214 6.04 13.65 9.13
C TYR A 214 7.35 13.03 9.62
N LYS A 215 7.80 13.28 10.86
CA LYS A 215 9.09 12.74 11.37
C LYS A 215 9.25 11.23 11.14
N ASP A 216 8.19 10.44 11.35
CA ASP A 216 8.27 8.98 11.27
C ASP A 216 8.38 8.51 9.81
N ILE A 217 7.71 9.21 8.89
CA ILE A 217 7.80 8.98 7.45
C ILE A 217 9.21 9.33 6.95
N PHE A 218 9.74 10.48 7.38
CA PHE A 218 11.06 10.95 7.00
C PHE A 218 12.16 9.95 7.39
N TRP A 219 12.19 9.50 8.65
CA TRP A 219 13.23 8.58 9.11
C TRP A 219 13.21 7.23 8.39
N LYS A 220 12.02 6.72 8.06
CA LYS A 220 11.87 5.47 7.29
C LYS A 220 12.42 5.62 5.88
N ASN A 221 12.07 6.71 5.19
CA ASN A 221 12.55 6.94 3.83
C ASN A 221 14.07 7.15 3.79
N LEU A 222 14.61 7.98 4.68
CA LEU A 222 16.06 8.23 4.73
C LEU A 222 16.85 6.95 4.99
N ARG A 223 16.36 6.08 5.89
CA ARG A 223 16.98 4.77 6.13
C ARG A 223 16.95 3.89 4.87
N SER A 224 15.83 3.85 4.16
CA SER A 224 15.73 3.08 2.90
C SER A 224 16.75 3.54 1.87
N ILE A 225 16.88 4.85 1.66
CA ILE A 225 17.83 5.42 0.69
C ILE A 225 19.27 5.14 1.11
N TYR A 226 19.57 5.28 2.40
CA TYR A 226 20.88 4.97 2.92
C TYR A 226 21.23 3.50 2.69
N ASP A 227 20.30 2.59 3.01
CA ASP A 227 20.50 1.15 2.87
C ASP A 227 20.69 0.72 1.40
N HIS A 228 19.97 1.34 0.46
CA HIS A 228 20.08 1.04 -0.97
C HIS A 228 21.37 1.58 -1.60
N ARG A 229 21.83 2.78 -1.19
CA ARG A 229 22.94 3.49 -1.85
C ARG A 229 24.29 3.28 -1.18
N TYR A 230 24.30 3.09 0.12
CA TYR A 230 25.51 3.01 0.94
C TYR A 230 25.57 1.75 1.81
N GLY A 231 24.41 1.14 2.09
CA GLY A 231 24.30 -0.10 2.84
C GLY A 231 24.59 -1.34 1.99
N ARG A 232 24.47 -2.51 2.63
CA ARG A 232 24.58 -3.81 1.94
C ARG A 232 23.35 -4.13 1.10
N ASN A 233 22.29 -3.32 1.19
CA ASN A 233 21.02 -3.54 0.51
C ASN A 233 20.37 -4.90 0.84
N THR A 234 20.60 -5.36 2.08
CA THR A 234 20.15 -6.63 2.64
C THR A 234 18.94 -6.47 3.55
N SER A 235 18.19 -5.38 3.39
CA SER A 235 17.05 -5.09 4.25
C SER A 235 15.99 -6.18 4.11
N TYR A 236 15.31 -6.47 5.22
CA TYR A 236 14.18 -7.38 5.22
C TYR A 236 12.91 -6.75 4.61
N HIS A 237 12.97 -5.48 4.18
CA HIS A 237 11.91 -4.82 3.41
C HIS A 237 11.62 -5.53 2.07
N GLY A 238 10.51 -5.13 1.43
CA GLY A 238 10.05 -5.72 0.18
C GLY A 238 11.09 -5.61 -0.94
N TYR A 239 11.16 -6.64 -1.78
CA TYR A 239 12.02 -6.68 -2.96
C TYR A 239 11.64 -5.60 -3.97
N ASN A 240 12.65 -4.88 -4.46
CA ASN A 240 12.52 -3.81 -5.45
C ASN A 240 13.61 -3.91 -6.54
N GLY A 241 14.12 -5.12 -6.78
CA GLY A 241 15.06 -5.41 -7.85
C GLY A 241 14.35 -5.63 -9.17
N VAL A 242 15.08 -6.10 -10.19
CA VAL A 242 14.48 -6.47 -11.46
C VAL A 242 13.60 -7.70 -11.33
N GLN A 243 12.52 -7.74 -12.09
CA GLN A 243 11.74 -8.94 -12.22
C GLN A 243 12.52 -10.00 -13.02
N ILE A 244 12.90 -11.10 -12.37
CA ILE A 244 13.52 -12.24 -13.07
C ILE A 244 12.46 -13.12 -13.78
N PRO A 245 12.83 -13.88 -14.82
CA PRO A 245 11.91 -14.72 -15.57
C PRO A 245 11.11 -15.69 -14.69
N GLU A 246 11.77 -16.37 -13.76
CA GLU A 246 11.17 -17.34 -12.84
C GLU A 246 10.35 -16.70 -11.71
N ARG A 247 10.33 -15.37 -11.63
CA ARG A 247 9.75 -14.57 -10.54
C ARG A 247 10.47 -14.76 -9.20
N VAL A 248 10.16 -13.86 -8.27
CA VAL A 248 10.58 -13.93 -6.87
C VAL A 248 9.38 -13.67 -5.96
N THR A 249 9.49 -14.03 -4.69
CA THR A 249 8.53 -13.59 -3.67
C THR A 249 8.63 -12.09 -3.41
N SER A 250 7.65 -11.51 -2.71
CA SER A 250 7.69 -10.12 -2.27
C SER A 250 8.89 -9.77 -1.40
N LEU A 251 9.55 -10.77 -0.78
CA LEU A 251 10.78 -10.60 -0.01
C LEU A 251 12.05 -10.87 -0.83
N GLY A 252 11.94 -11.36 -2.07
CA GLY A 252 13.08 -11.63 -2.95
C GLY A 252 13.60 -13.07 -2.88
N TRP A 253 12.84 -14.01 -2.32
CA TRP A 253 13.16 -15.44 -2.37
C TRP A 253 12.99 -15.98 -3.79
N THR A 254 13.99 -16.73 -4.25
CA THR A 254 14.01 -17.44 -5.54
C THR A 254 13.41 -18.84 -5.42
N GLY A 255 13.20 -19.53 -6.54
CA GLY A 255 13.00 -20.98 -6.56
C GLY A 255 14.32 -21.75 -6.58
N LYS A 256 14.28 -23.02 -7.01
CA LYS A 256 15.50 -23.84 -7.23
C LYS A 256 16.39 -23.29 -8.37
N LYS A 257 15.77 -22.63 -9.35
CA LYS A 257 16.43 -22.03 -10.49
C LYS A 257 16.04 -20.57 -10.59
N PHE A 258 16.97 -19.73 -11.00
CA PHE A 258 16.70 -18.33 -11.32
C PHE A 258 17.68 -17.81 -12.36
N SER A 259 17.22 -16.92 -13.23
CA SER A 259 18.02 -16.36 -14.31
C SER A 259 18.06 -14.83 -14.28
N PHE A 260 19.20 -14.26 -14.66
CA PHE A 260 19.43 -12.82 -14.62
C PHE A 260 20.56 -12.38 -15.55
N ASN A 261 20.61 -11.07 -15.83
CA ASN A 261 21.71 -10.44 -16.54
C ASN A 261 22.64 -9.73 -15.53
N LEU A 262 23.95 -9.80 -15.76
CA LEU A 262 24.92 -9.04 -14.96
C LEU A 262 24.89 -7.56 -15.37
N THR A 263 24.68 -6.69 -14.39
CA THR A 263 24.92 -5.26 -14.55
C THR A 263 26.40 -4.94 -14.37
N GLU A 264 26.83 -3.73 -14.75
CA GLU A 264 28.23 -3.31 -14.58
C GLU A 264 28.62 -3.22 -13.11
N GLY A 265 27.70 -2.80 -12.24
CA GLY A 265 27.89 -2.84 -10.79
C GLY A 265 28.07 -4.27 -10.28
N MET A 266 27.24 -5.23 -10.73
CA MET A 266 27.37 -6.65 -10.33
C MET A 266 28.67 -7.29 -10.83
N LYS A 267 29.20 -6.88 -11.99
CA LYS A 267 30.51 -7.35 -12.48
C LYS A 267 31.65 -6.85 -11.59
N ARG A 268 31.65 -5.55 -11.29
CA ARG A 268 32.71 -4.88 -10.49
C ARG A 268 32.68 -5.29 -9.02
N GLU A 269 31.50 -5.29 -8.43
CA GLU A 269 31.33 -5.39 -6.98
C GLU A 269 30.72 -6.72 -6.54
N GLY A 270 30.17 -7.54 -7.44
CA GLY A 270 29.39 -8.72 -7.08
C GLY A 270 27.99 -8.36 -6.58
N PHE A 271 27.32 -9.36 -6.01
CA PHE A 271 26.01 -9.21 -5.37
C PHE A 271 25.89 -10.14 -4.17
N PHE A 272 24.92 -9.87 -3.29
CA PHE A 272 24.64 -10.68 -2.12
C PHE A 272 23.43 -11.58 -2.32
N VAL A 273 23.54 -12.79 -1.78
CA VAL A 273 22.41 -13.71 -1.60
C VAL A 273 22.32 -14.12 -0.13
N GLN A 274 21.12 -14.25 0.41
CA GLN A 274 20.91 -14.76 1.77
C GLN A 274 20.72 -16.27 1.72
N ILE A 275 21.48 -16.96 2.56
CA ILE A 275 21.35 -18.39 2.83
C ILE A 275 20.75 -18.53 4.22
N VAL A 276 19.64 -19.25 4.33
CA VAL A 276 19.00 -19.53 5.63
C VAL A 276 19.53 -20.83 6.23
N PRO A 277 19.43 -21.05 7.54
CA PRO A 277 19.84 -22.34 8.14
C PRO A 277 19.13 -23.55 7.50
N GLU A 278 17.85 -23.40 7.16
CA GLU A 278 16.98 -24.49 6.70
C GLU A 278 17.41 -25.09 5.35
N ILE A 279 17.96 -24.28 4.44
CA ILE A 279 18.44 -24.77 3.14
C ILE A 279 19.71 -25.64 3.28
N LEU A 280 20.37 -25.57 4.43
CA LEU A 280 21.60 -26.30 4.74
C LEU A 280 21.35 -27.64 5.47
N PHE A 281 20.11 -27.96 5.85
CA PHE A 281 19.78 -29.21 6.54
C PHE A 281 20.11 -30.46 5.72
N SER A 282 20.06 -30.36 4.40
CA SER A 282 20.46 -31.44 3.47
C SER A 282 21.96 -31.45 3.13
N GLY A 283 22.76 -30.65 3.84
CA GLY A 283 24.19 -30.45 3.58
C GLY A 283 24.51 -29.10 2.92
N PRO A 284 25.78 -28.85 2.58
CA PRO A 284 26.21 -27.57 2.00
C PRO A 284 25.42 -27.21 0.74
N LEU A 285 24.99 -25.95 0.65
CA LEU A 285 24.32 -25.43 -0.54
C LEU A 285 25.34 -25.21 -1.65
N LYS A 286 25.14 -25.84 -2.80
CA LYS A 286 25.86 -25.53 -4.03
C LYS A 286 24.99 -24.67 -4.93
N ILE A 287 25.53 -23.57 -5.42
CA ILE A 287 24.89 -22.72 -6.43
C ILE A 287 25.75 -22.79 -7.69
N THR A 288 25.18 -23.36 -8.76
CA THR A 288 25.84 -23.53 -10.05
C THR A 288 25.34 -22.46 -11.00
N PHE A 289 26.21 -21.57 -11.43
CA PHE A 289 25.95 -20.56 -12.44
C PHE A 289 26.42 -21.06 -13.80
N GLN A 290 25.56 -20.92 -14.80
CA GLN A 290 25.85 -21.30 -16.17
C GLN A 290 25.48 -20.17 -17.13
N LYS A 291 26.37 -19.91 -18.08
CA LYS A 291 26.12 -19.11 -19.27
C LYS A 291 26.83 -19.81 -20.43
N LYS A 292 26.08 -20.19 -21.46
CA LYS A 292 26.57 -21.03 -22.57
C LYS A 292 27.34 -22.27 -22.05
N ASN A 293 28.63 -22.35 -22.37
CA ASN A 293 29.53 -23.44 -22.00
C ASN A 293 30.33 -23.15 -20.72
N THR A 294 30.21 -21.94 -20.17
CA THR A 294 30.91 -21.54 -18.96
C THR A 294 30.07 -21.88 -17.75
N ILE A 295 30.67 -22.62 -16.82
CA ILE A 295 30.04 -23.09 -15.58
C ILE A 295 30.92 -22.70 -14.41
N CYS A 296 30.32 -22.11 -13.38
CA CYS A 296 30.98 -21.78 -12.12
C CYS A 296 30.10 -22.25 -10.95
N THR A 297 30.70 -22.86 -9.93
CA THR A 297 29.96 -23.38 -8.77
C THR A 297 30.52 -22.79 -7.48
N PHE A 298 29.62 -22.29 -6.64
CA PHE A 298 29.94 -21.84 -5.28
C PHE A 298 29.33 -22.81 -4.28
N SER A 299 30.03 -23.08 -3.18
CA SER A 299 29.57 -23.97 -2.10
C SER A 299 29.56 -23.20 -0.78
N PHE A 300 28.45 -23.31 -0.04
CA PHE A 300 28.24 -22.61 1.22
C PHE A 300 27.78 -23.57 2.31
N SER A 301 28.48 -23.55 3.45
CA SER A 301 28.18 -24.39 4.61
C SER A 301 27.63 -23.61 5.80
N GLU A 302 27.48 -22.30 5.68
CA GLU A 302 27.04 -21.41 6.76
C GLU A 302 25.94 -20.47 6.28
N PRO A 303 24.97 -20.12 7.15
CA PRO A 303 23.90 -19.18 6.82
C PRO A 303 24.41 -17.73 6.76
N GLY A 304 23.50 -16.82 6.39
CA GLY A 304 23.73 -15.39 6.31
C GLY A 304 23.87 -14.87 4.87
N TRP A 305 24.14 -13.57 4.76
CA TRP A 305 24.38 -12.92 3.47
C TRP A 305 25.78 -13.26 2.95
N LYS A 306 25.83 -13.90 1.78
CA LYS A 306 27.06 -14.30 1.11
C LYS A 306 27.23 -13.53 -0.19
N LYS A 307 28.44 -13.02 -0.40
CA LYS A 307 28.81 -12.25 -1.59
C LYS A 307 29.24 -13.20 -2.71
N ILE A 308 28.71 -12.99 -3.91
CA ILE A 308 29.05 -13.75 -5.12
C ILE A 308 29.73 -12.82 -6.12
N LEU A 309 30.88 -13.24 -6.63
CA LEU A 309 31.68 -12.51 -7.63
C LEU A 309 31.68 -13.31 -8.93
N LEU A 310 30.85 -12.88 -9.90
CA LEU A 310 30.69 -13.56 -11.17
C LEU A 310 31.43 -12.90 -12.34
N GLY A 311 31.80 -11.61 -12.24
CA GLY A 311 32.40 -10.84 -13.33
C GLY A 311 33.56 -11.59 -13.99
N ASN A 312 34.52 -12.05 -13.19
CA ASN A 312 35.69 -12.79 -13.66
C ASN A 312 35.38 -14.03 -14.53
N PHE A 313 34.20 -14.63 -14.41
CA PHE A 313 33.81 -15.83 -15.15
C PHE A 313 33.00 -15.52 -16.42
N PHE A 314 32.24 -14.43 -16.44
CA PHE A 314 31.22 -14.17 -17.48
C PHE A 314 31.37 -12.81 -18.19
N ASP A 315 32.44 -12.05 -17.91
CA ASP A 315 32.69 -10.71 -18.46
C ASP A 315 32.89 -10.66 -19.98
N SER A 316 33.37 -11.75 -20.60
CA SER A 316 33.69 -11.82 -22.03
C SER A 316 32.56 -12.37 -22.91
N GLU A 317 31.42 -12.73 -22.32
CA GLU A 317 30.34 -13.39 -23.04
C GLU A 317 29.19 -12.45 -23.43
N ASP A 318 28.63 -12.70 -24.62
CA ASP A 318 27.45 -12.06 -25.22
C ASP A 318 26.47 -11.44 -24.20
N PRO A 319 26.28 -10.11 -24.21
CA PRO A 319 25.44 -9.42 -23.23
C PRO A 319 23.95 -9.78 -23.34
N GLY A 320 23.50 -10.40 -24.43
CA GLY A 320 22.09 -10.75 -24.64
C GLY A 320 21.62 -12.05 -23.96
N LEU A 321 22.54 -12.89 -23.47
CA LEU A 321 22.19 -14.19 -22.88
C LEU A 321 22.22 -14.17 -21.34
N PRO A 322 21.13 -14.58 -20.67
CA PRO A 322 21.06 -14.58 -19.22
C PRO A 322 21.93 -15.68 -18.61
N ILE A 323 22.48 -15.38 -17.43
CA ILE A 323 23.08 -16.37 -16.54
C ILE A 323 21.94 -17.13 -15.87
N THR A 324 22.04 -18.45 -15.86
CA THR A 324 21.14 -19.33 -15.10
C THR A 324 21.84 -19.83 -13.85
N ALA A 325 21.20 -19.70 -12.70
CA ALA A 325 21.65 -20.26 -11.44
C ALA A 325 20.79 -21.47 -11.07
N GLU A 326 21.41 -22.59 -10.68
CA GLU A 326 20.74 -23.77 -10.13
C GLU A 326 21.28 -24.10 -8.74
N LEU A 327 20.37 -24.19 -7.78
CA LEU A 327 20.65 -24.56 -6.40
C LEU A 327 20.59 -26.08 -6.23
N SER A 328 21.50 -26.66 -5.44
CA SER A 328 21.44 -28.08 -5.09
C SER A 328 20.26 -28.40 -4.18
N ASN A 329 19.91 -27.48 -3.28
CA ASN A 329 18.89 -27.63 -2.25
C ASN A 329 17.88 -26.48 -2.30
N THR A 330 16.68 -26.73 -1.78
CA THR A 330 15.64 -25.73 -1.48
C THR A 330 15.14 -25.96 -0.05
N TRP A 331 14.42 -24.99 0.50
CA TRP A 331 13.78 -25.10 1.82
C TRP A 331 12.29 -24.77 1.71
N ILE A 332 11.54 -25.04 2.77
CA ILE A 332 10.10 -24.80 2.85
C ILE A 332 9.82 -24.01 4.14
N PRO A 333 9.22 -22.81 4.07
CA PRO A 333 8.94 -21.96 5.24
C PRO A 333 8.14 -22.64 6.35
N TYR A 334 7.24 -23.55 6.00
CA TYR A 334 6.46 -24.26 7.01
C TYR A 334 7.32 -25.14 7.93
N TYR A 335 8.47 -25.64 7.48
CA TYR A 335 9.38 -26.43 8.31
C TYR A 335 10.49 -25.60 8.97
N ALA A 336 10.48 -24.28 8.77
CA ALA A 336 11.44 -23.36 9.36
C ALA A 336 11.07 -22.98 10.81
N GLU A 337 11.99 -22.29 11.49
CA GLU A 337 11.77 -21.71 12.82
C GLU A 337 12.04 -20.20 12.82
N GLY A 338 11.61 -19.50 13.87
CA GLY A 338 11.88 -18.08 14.06
C GLY A 338 11.32 -17.19 12.93
N GLU A 339 12.16 -16.29 12.41
CA GLU A 339 11.76 -15.27 11.41
C GLU A 339 11.42 -15.85 10.03
N ASN A 340 11.86 -17.08 9.73
CA ASN A 340 11.64 -17.73 8.43
C ASN A 340 10.37 -18.60 8.43
N LYS A 341 9.77 -18.85 9.60
CA LYS A 341 8.54 -19.62 9.72
C LYS A 341 7.40 -18.87 9.03
N ASP A 342 6.81 -19.50 8.03
CA ASP A 342 5.52 -19.09 7.48
C ASP A 342 4.70 -20.32 7.09
N TRP A 343 3.38 -20.21 7.11
CA TRP A 343 2.47 -21.31 6.80
C TRP A 343 2.34 -21.43 5.29
N ASN A 344 3.37 -21.82 4.56
CA ASN A 344 3.27 -22.13 3.14
C ASN A 344 4.19 -23.30 2.76
N TYR A 345 3.83 -24.01 1.69
CA TYR A 345 4.59 -25.14 1.18
C TYR A 345 5.48 -24.77 -0.02
N ASP A 346 5.76 -23.48 -0.21
CA ASP A 346 6.57 -23.03 -1.33
C ASP A 346 8.01 -23.54 -1.17
N ARG A 347 8.58 -24.04 -2.26
CA ARG A 347 9.99 -24.46 -2.32
C ARG A 347 10.85 -23.26 -2.65
N LEU A 348 11.46 -22.68 -1.62
CA LEU A 348 12.27 -21.48 -1.73
C LEU A 348 13.77 -21.82 -1.84
N GLY A 349 14.48 -21.00 -2.60
CA GLY A 349 15.92 -21.01 -2.74
C GLY A 349 16.58 -19.95 -1.86
N VAL A 350 17.56 -19.23 -2.42
CA VAL A 350 18.19 -18.09 -1.77
C VAL A 350 17.34 -16.83 -1.90
N ARG A 351 17.54 -15.87 -1.00
CA ARG A 351 16.97 -14.52 -1.15
C ARG A 351 17.97 -13.60 -1.83
N LEU A 352 17.50 -12.83 -2.79
CA LEU A 352 18.28 -11.80 -3.48
C LEU A 352 18.27 -10.51 -2.66
N GLN A 353 19.34 -9.72 -2.74
CA GLN A 353 19.38 -8.36 -2.19
C GLN A 353 18.26 -7.48 -2.78
N GLN A 354 17.85 -6.44 -2.04
CA GLN A 354 16.60 -5.73 -2.30
C GLN A 354 16.51 -5.09 -3.69
N THR A 355 17.60 -4.53 -4.23
CA THR A 355 17.68 -3.94 -5.58
C THR A 355 18.52 -4.80 -6.53
N PHE A 356 18.40 -6.12 -6.43
CA PHE A 356 19.13 -7.05 -7.29
C PHE A 356 18.87 -6.78 -8.79
N GLY A 357 19.92 -6.87 -9.61
CA GLY A 357 19.84 -6.70 -11.07
C GLY A 357 19.70 -5.25 -11.55
N THR A 358 19.88 -4.26 -10.68
CA THR A 358 19.90 -2.83 -11.05
C THR A 358 21.13 -2.13 -10.49
N ASP A 359 21.80 -1.31 -11.31
CA ASP A 359 22.90 -0.43 -10.84
C ASP A 359 22.39 0.79 -10.06
N PHE A 360 21.14 1.20 -10.32
CA PHE A 360 20.46 2.28 -9.60
C PHE A 360 19.13 1.76 -9.04
N PRO A 361 18.80 2.04 -7.76
CA PRO A 361 17.53 1.64 -7.17
C PRO A 361 16.33 2.13 -8.00
N ARG A 362 15.33 1.25 -8.14
CA ARG A 362 14.09 1.58 -8.87
C ARG A 362 13.29 2.60 -8.09
N ASN A 363 12.79 3.61 -8.80
CA ASN A 363 11.96 4.68 -8.26
C ASN A 363 10.54 4.60 -8.80
N GLY A 364 9.58 5.23 -8.11
CA GLY A 364 8.23 5.40 -8.63
C GLY A 364 7.43 4.10 -8.68
N MET A 365 7.77 3.13 -7.83
CA MET A 365 7.17 1.81 -7.82
C MET A 365 5.88 1.74 -7.00
N GLN A 366 5.44 2.85 -6.39
CA GLN A 366 4.14 2.92 -5.72
C GLN A 366 3.02 2.59 -6.71
N TYR A 367 2.14 1.67 -6.32
CA TYR A 367 1.02 1.18 -7.15
C TYR A 367 1.41 0.48 -8.47
N THR A 368 2.69 0.15 -8.66
CA THR A 368 3.15 -0.72 -9.76
C THR A 368 3.36 -2.12 -9.21
N ARG A 369 2.35 -2.97 -9.38
CA ARG A 369 2.40 -4.36 -8.93
C ARG A 369 3.13 -5.22 -9.97
N GLU A 370 4.01 -6.09 -9.49
CA GLU A 370 4.65 -7.11 -10.31
C GLU A 370 4.16 -8.49 -9.86
N GLU A 371 4.08 -9.42 -10.81
CA GLU A 371 3.77 -10.82 -10.55
C GLU A 371 4.85 -11.45 -9.65
N ARG A 372 4.46 -12.02 -8.52
CA ARG A 372 5.35 -12.68 -7.56
C ARG A 372 5.09 -14.18 -7.52
N LEU A 373 6.04 -14.96 -7.01
CA LEU A 373 5.86 -16.40 -6.79
C LEU A 373 4.62 -16.71 -5.93
N GLU A 374 4.32 -15.83 -4.97
CA GLU A 374 3.15 -15.95 -4.09
C GLU A 374 1.82 -15.80 -4.85
N ASP A 375 1.81 -15.08 -5.97
CA ASP A 375 0.62 -14.97 -6.84
C ASP A 375 0.39 -16.25 -7.63
N LEU A 376 1.47 -16.95 -7.99
CA LEU A 376 1.44 -18.13 -8.85
C LEU A 376 1.13 -19.41 -8.10
N ARG A 377 1.27 -19.44 -6.76
CA ARG A 377 1.17 -20.70 -6.01
C ARG A 377 -0.18 -21.39 -6.12
N TYR A 378 -1.25 -20.63 -6.38
CA TYR A 378 -2.62 -21.16 -6.46
C TYR A 378 -2.95 -21.70 -7.85
N LEU A 379 -2.11 -21.43 -8.86
CA LEU A 379 -2.32 -21.89 -10.22
C LEU A 379 -2.31 -23.42 -10.29
N GLY A 380 -3.35 -23.97 -10.91
CA GLY A 380 -3.49 -25.41 -11.10
C GLY A 380 -4.04 -26.16 -9.88
N MET A 381 -4.28 -25.50 -8.73
CA MET A 381 -4.99 -26.12 -7.62
C MET A 381 -6.46 -26.37 -7.97
N SER A 382 -6.96 -27.56 -7.69
CA SER A 382 -8.41 -27.82 -7.67
C SER A 382 -9.09 -27.04 -6.53
N ASP A 383 -10.42 -26.88 -6.60
CA ASP A 383 -11.19 -26.20 -5.55
C ASP A 383 -11.00 -26.83 -4.17
N LEU A 384 -10.88 -28.16 -4.11
CA LEU A 384 -10.65 -28.89 -2.86
C LEU A 384 -9.24 -28.62 -2.31
N GLU A 385 -8.23 -28.62 -3.16
CA GLU A 385 -6.85 -28.32 -2.76
C GLU A 385 -6.72 -26.87 -2.29
N TYR A 386 -7.27 -25.93 -3.06
CA TYR A 386 -7.30 -24.52 -2.66
C TYR A 386 -8.02 -24.33 -1.32
N SER A 387 -9.20 -24.92 -1.14
CA SER A 387 -9.97 -24.78 0.09
C SER A 387 -9.20 -25.29 1.32
N LYS A 388 -8.54 -26.45 1.20
CA LYS A 388 -7.67 -26.98 2.26
C LYS A 388 -6.50 -26.03 2.52
N TYR A 389 -5.84 -25.58 1.46
CA TYR A 389 -4.69 -24.70 1.57
C TYR A 389 -5.04 -23.31 2.12
N PHE A 390 -6.21 -22.78 1.80
CA PHE A 390 -6.76 -21.53 2.33
C PHE A 390 -6.97 -21.63 3.85
N ASN A 391 -7.58 -22.72 4.34
CA ASN A 391 -7.76 -22.96 5.76
C ASN A 391 -6.41 -23.04 6.48
N PHE A 392 -5.49 -23.85 5.95
CA PHE A 392 -4.12 -23.94 6.45
C PHE A 392 -3.41 -22.58 6.48
N ARG A 393 -3.51 -21.81 5.40
CA ARG A 393 -2.84 -20.50 5.25
C ARG A 393 -3.39 -19.44 6.18
N LEU A 394 -4.70 -19.40 6.40
CA LEU A 394 -5.35 -18.20 6.95
C LEU A 394 -6.08 -18.44 8.28
N LEU A 395 -6.39 -19.70 8.62
CA LEU A 395 -7.28 -20.02 9.74
C LEU A 395 -6.65 -20.98 10.76
N GLU A 396 -5.83 -21.92 10.33
CA GLU A 396 -5.16 -22.89 11.22
C GLU A 396 -4.02 -22.25 12.03
N ASP A 397 -3.77 -22.80 13.22
CA ASP A 397 -2.72 -22.41 14.17
C ASP A 397 -2.63 -20.91 14.49
N TYR A 398 -3.73 -20.16 14.36
CA TYR A 398 -3.69 -18.70 14.48
C TYR A 398 -3.17 -18.19 15.83
N ALA A 399 -3.37 -18.96 16.91
CA ALA A 399 -2.82 -18.65 18.23
C ALA A 399 -1.28 -18.61 18.24
N GLN A 400 -0.62 -19.29 17.30
CA GLN A 400 0.83 -19.36 17.16
C GLN A 400 1.37 -18.34 16.14
N ARG A 401 0.51 -17.53 15.54
CA ARG A 401 0.82 -16.71 14.36
C ARG A 401 0.60 -15.22 14.64
N PRO A 402 1.66 -14.48 15.00
CA PRO A 402 1.53 -13.04 15.18
C PRO A 402 1.09 -12.39 13.85
N GLY A 403 0.09 -11.51 13.93
CA GLY A 403 -0.34 -10.69 12.79
C GLY A 403 -1.52 -11.23 11.97
N ILE A 404 -1.94 -12.50 12.11
CA ILE A 404 -3.13 -13.01 11.40
C ILE A 404 -4.44 -12.92 12.20
N GLY A 405 -4.38 -12.48 13.46
CA GLY A 405 -5.56 -12.39 14.32
C GLY A 405 -6.68 -11.55 13.70
N TYR A 406 -6.35 -10.55 12.87
CA TYR A 406 -7.36 -9.76 12.18
C TYR A 406 -8.16 -10.59 11.15
N LEU A 407 -7.55 -11.58 10.49
CA LEU A 407 -8.25 -12.48 9.55
C LEU A 407 -9.27 -13.37 10.28
N ILE A 408 -8.95 -13.79 11.50
CA ILE A 408 -9.91 -14.51 12.36
C ILE A 408 -11.06 -13.57 12.76
N SER A 409 -10.74 -12.36 13.24
CA SER A 409 -11.76 -11.36 13.57
C SER A 409 -12.67 -11.02 12.37
N LEU A 410 -12.13 -11.01 11.15
CA LEU A 410 -12.92 -10.80 9.93
C LEU A 410 -13.83 -11.96 9.60
N LYS A 411 -13.35 -13.20 9.71
CA LYS A 411 -14.18 -14.40 9.55
C LYS A 411 -15.33 -14.38 10.55
N ASP A 412 -15.02 -14.18 11.84
CA ASP A 412 -16.01 -14.14 12.90
C ASP A 412 -17.02 -13.01 12.70
N ALA A 413 -16.56 -11.84 12.24
CA ALA A 413 -17.43 -10.73 11.92
C ALA A 413 -18.41 -11.06 10.78
N LYS A 414 -17.95 -11.71 9.71
CA LYS A 414 -18.82 -12.15 8.61
C LYS A 414 -19.82 -13.21 9.05
N LEU A 415 -19.41 -14.14 9.91
CA LEU A 415 -20.33 -15.15 10.46
C LEU A 415 -21.36 -14.56 11.42
N ARG A 416 -21.02 -13.49 12.14
CA ARG A 416 -21.97 -12.79 13.03
C ARG A 416 -22.92 -11.89 12.26
N ILE A 417 -22.40 -11.10 11.33
CA ILE A 417 -23.18 -10.10 10.60
C ILE A 417 -24.32 -10.72 9.78
N ARG A 418 -24.16 -11.99 9.36
CA ARG A 418 -25.18 -12.73 8.62
C ARG A 418 -26.49 -12.89 9.39
N GLU A 419 -26.44 -12.83 10.72
CA GLU A 419 -27.59 -12.95 11.63
C GLU A 419 -28.10 -11.59 12.14
N GLU A 420 -27.45 -10.48 11.76
CA GLU A 420 -27.80 -9.12 12.19
C GLU A 420 -28.60 -8.37 11.11
N LYS A 421 -29.35 -7.34 11.51
CA LYS A 421 -29.99 -6.43 10.57
C LYS A 421 -28.97 -5.48 9.96
N PHE A 422 -29.16 -5.16 8.68
CA PHE A 422 -28.37 -4.11 8.05
C PHE A 422 -28.73 -2.75 8.64
N VAL A 423 -27.72 -2.05 9.16
CA VAL A 423 -27.80 -0.65 9.57
C VAL A 423 -26.61 0.08 8.94
N PRO A 424 -26.82 1.15 8.16
CA PRO A 424 -25.74 1.90 7.53
C PRO A 424 -25.02 2.79 8.55
N VAL A 425 -24.24 2.17 9.43
CA VAL A 425 -23.44 2.85 10.46
C VAL A 425 -22.13 3.40 9.88
N LEU A 426 -21.62 4.47 10.48
CA LEU A 426 -20.31 5.08 10.23
C LEU A 426 -19.91 5.13 8.74
N HIS A 427 -19.10 4.17 8.28
CA HIS A 427 -18.48 4.17 6.95
C HIS A 427 -19.51 4.18 5.82
N PHE A 428 -20.67 3.53 5.97
CA PHE A 428 -21.77 3.63 5.01
C PHE A 428 -22.24 5.07 4.83
N GLN A 429 -22.39 5.81 5.93
CA GLN A 429 -22.83 7.21 5.90
C GLN A 429 -21.79 8.10 5.22
N TYR A 430 -20.50 7.83 5.42
CA TYR A 430 -19.43 8.60 4.77
C TYR A 430 -19.27 8.27 3.30
N LEU A 431 -19.56 7.03 2.86
CA LEU A 431 -19.67 6.73 1.43
C LEU A 431 -20.75 7.60 0.79
N LYS A 432 -21.94 7.67 1.41
CA LYS A 432 -23.03 8.53 0.91
C LYS A 432 -22.60 10.00 0.87
N LYS A 433 -22.00 10.53 1.94
CA LYS A 433 -21.50 11.92 1.96
C LYS A 433 -20.43 12.17 0.89
N PHE A 434 -19.56 11.21 0.61
CA PHE A 434 -18.56 11.32 -0.44
C PHE A 434 -19.19 11.31 -1.83
N ALA A 435 -20.14 10.40 -2.07
CA ALA A 435 -20.90 10.34 -3.31
C ALA A 435 -21.65 11.66 -3.57
N ASP A 436 -22.35 12.19 -2.56
CA ASP A 436 -23.07 13.46 -2.68
C ASP A 436 -22.12 14.64 -2.95
N PHE A 437 -20.96 14.68 -2.29
CA PHE A 437 -19.93 15.68 -2.56
C PHE A 437 -19.41 15.63 -4.00
N LEU A 438 -19.15 14.43 -4.56
CA LEU A 438 -18.72 14.33 -5.96
C LEU A 438 -19.83 14.71 -6.94
N LYS A 439 -21.10 14.39 -6.63
CA LYS A 439 -22.27 14.88 -7.41
C LYS A 439 -22.31 16.41 -7.45
N GLU A 440 -22.13 17.07 -6.30
CA GLU A 440 -22.06 18.54 -6.20
C GLU A 440 -20.91 19.13 -7.02
N LYS A 441 -19.81 18.38 -7.18
CA LYS A 441 -18.66 18.76 -8.00
C LYS A 441 -18.79 18.33 -9.46
N GLU A 442 -19.90 17.71 -9.85
CA GLU A 442 -20.15 17.15 -11.18
C GLU A 442 -19.07 16.12 -11.61
N ILE A 443 -18.44 15.44 -10.64
CA ILE A 443 -17.44 14.40 -10.88
C ILE A 443 -18.14 13.04 -10.78
N PRO A 444 -18.17 12.25 -11.86
CA PRO A 444 -18.67 10.90 -11.81
C PRO A 444 -17.98 9.99 -10.80
N LEU A 445 -18.76 9.13 -10.16
CA LEU A 445 -18.26 8.10 -9.26
C LEU A 445 -18.78 6.72 -9.68
N TRP A 446 -17.88 5.75 -9.78
CA TRP A 446 -18.21 4.34 -9.90
C TRP A 446 -17.83 3.59 -8.63
N ILE A 447 -18.84 3.10 -7.93
CA ILE A 447 -18.71 2.23 -6.76
C ILE A 447 -18.75 0.78 -7.25
N VAL A 448 -17.74 -0.01 -6.89
CA VAL A 448 -17.64 -1.42 -7.31
C VAL A 448 -17.75 -2.30 -6.08
N ASN A 449 -18.80 -3.12 -5.96
CA ASN A 449 -18.76 -4.26 -5.03
C ASN A 449 -17.80 -5.27 -5.65
N ASN A 450 -16.57 -5.23 -5.16
CA ASN A 450 -15.44 -5.90 -5.75
C ASN A 450 -15.60 -7.43 -5.59
N PRO A 451 -14.97 -8.25 -6.43
CA PRO A 451 -14.82 -9.67 -6.14
C PRO A 451 -14.28 -9.90 -4.72
N GLU A 452 -14.90 -10.84 -4.02
CA GLU A 452 -14.43 -11.39 -2.76
C GLU A 452 -14.22 -12.89 -2.96
N ASN A 453 -13.25 -13.48 -2.25
CA ASN A 453 -13.00 -14.91 -2.33
C ASN A 453 -14.29 -15.70 -2.07
N PRO A 454 -14.72 -16.60 -2.98
CA PRO A 454 -15.96 -17.37 -2.83
C PRO A 454 -16.11 -18.07 -1.48
N ILE A 455 -15.02 -18.57 -0.88
CA ILE A 455 -15.07 -19.21 0.45
C ILE A 455 -15.52 -18.21 1.52
N SER A 456 -14.97 -17.00 1.49
CA SER A 456 -15.25 -15.96 2.47
C SER A 456 -16.62 -15.30 2.23
N LEU A 457 -16.96 -15.09 0.96
CA LEU A 457 -18.25 -14.52 0.56
C LEU A 457 -19.41 -15.43 1.00
N ASP A 458 -19.22 -16.75 0.89
CA ASP A 458 -20.22 -17.75 1.27
C ASP A 458 -20.66 -17.69 2.73
N TRP A 459 -19.82 -17.14 3.62
CA TRP A 459 -20.14 -17.01 5.04
C TRP A 459 -21.33 -16.10 5.32
N TYR A 460 -21.66 -15.18 4.41
CA TYR A 460 -22.69 -14.16 4.65
C TYR A 460 -23.48 -13.71 3.42
N GLN A 461 -23.10 -14.08 2.19
CA GLN A 461 -23.77 -13.60 0.95
C GLN A 461 -25.27 -13.91 0.87
N TYR A 462 -25.71 -15.01 1.50
CA TYR A 462 -27.12 -15.43 1.48
C TYR A 462 -27.95 -14.82 2.61
N SER A 463 -27.37 -13.95 3.43
CA SER A 463 -28.08 -13.28 4.53
C SER A 463 -28.97 -12.14 4.06
N SER A 464 -29.97 -11.78 4.88
CA SER A 464 -30.72 -10.54 4.72
C SER A 464 -29.81 -9.32 4.77
N TRP A 465 -28.78 -9.36 5.63
CA TRP A 465 -27.80 -8.29 5.75
C TRP A 465 -27.12 -7.97 4.42
N TYR A 466 -26.63 -8.99 3.71
CA TYR A 466 -25.91 -8.78 2.44
C TYR A 466 -26.83 -8.22 1.35
N LYS A 467 -28.06 -8.73 1.27
CA LYS A 467 -29.08 -8.22 0.36
C LYS A 467 -29.35 -6.73 0.61
N ASP A 468 -29.59 -6.35 1.86
CA ASP A 468 -29.89 -4.97 2.24
C ASP A 468 -28.68 -4.04 2.05
N HIS A 469 -27.47 -4.56 2.27
CA HIS A 469 -26.20 -3.90 1.93
C HIS A 469 -26.11 -3.57 0.43
N LEU A 470 -26.43 -4.53 -0.46
CA LEU A 470 -26.42 -4.28 -1.90
C LEU A 470 -27.52 -3.29 -2.32
N LEU A 471 -28.70 -3.34 -1.68
CA LEU A 471 -29.76 -2.36 -1.88
C LEU A 471 -29.29 -0.95 -1.50
N PHE A 472 -28.61 -0.80 -0.35
CA PHE A 472 -28.03 0.47 0.06
C PHE A 472 -27.05 1.04 -0.98
N LEU A 473 -26.15 0.23 -1.54
CA LEU A 473 -25.21 0.66 -2.57
C LEU A 473 -25.92 1.06 -3.87
N LYS A 474 -26.95 0.30 -4.25
CA LYS A 474 -27.80 0.62 -5.39
C LYS A 474 -28.56 1.93 -5.19
N ASP A 475 -29.05 2.20 -3.99
CA ASP A 475 -29.81 3.41 -3.64
C ASP A 475 -28.93 4.69 -3.62
N ILE A 476 -27.62 4.56 -3.39
CA ILE A 476 -26.68 5.68 -3.54
C ILE A 476 -26.51 6.10 -5.02
N SER A 477 -26.74 5.17 -5.95
CA SER A 477 -26.56 5.38 -7.38
C SER A 477 -27.60 6.32 -7.98
N GLY A 478 -27.26 6.91 -9.13
CA GLY A 478 -28.03 7.95 -9.80
C GLY A 478 -27.28 9.28 -9.85
N ASN A 479 -27.70 10.16 -10.76
CA ASN A 479 -27.15 11.52 -10.90
C ASN A 479 -25.61 11.59 -10.94
N GLY A 480 -24.96 10.75 -11.76
CA GLY A 480 -23.50 10.72 -11.89
C GLY A 480 -22.80 9.68 -11.02
N VAL A 481 -23.52 8.98 -10.14
CA VAL A 481 -22.99 7.85 -9.35
C VAL A 481 -23.51 6.53 -9.91
N TRP A 482 -22.62 5.56 -10.05
CA TRP A 482 -22.88 4.25 -10.63
C TRP A 482 -22.44 3.16 -9.68
N PHE A 483 -23.20 2.08 -9.62
CA PHE A 483 -22.87 0.88 -8.85
C PHE A 483 -22.83 -0.33 -9.78
N SER A 484 -21.75 -1.11 -9.69
CA SER A 484 -21.65 -2.44 -10.29
C SER A 484 -21.39 -3.48 -9.20
N ASP A 485 -22.18 -4.55 -9.20
CA ASP A 485 -21.91 -5.74 -8.41
C ASP A 485 -21.09 -6.75 -9.22
N LEU A 486 -19.81 -6.89 -8.89
CA LEU A 486 -18.86 -7.76 -9.59
C LEU A 486 -18.38 -8.92 -8.72
N LYS A 487 -19.04 -9.19 -7.59
CA LYS A 487 -18.57 -10.16 -6.58
C LYS A 487 -18.22 -11.55 -7.13
N ASP A 488 -18.94 -12.01 -8.16
CA ASP A 488 -18.85 -13.36 -8.74
C ASP A 488 -17.88 -13.47 -9.94
N SER A 489 -17.10 -12.43 -10.22
CA SER A 489 -16.30 -12.35 -11.46
C SER A 489 -15.00 -13.16 -11.44
N LEU A 490 -14.60 -13.69 -10.28
CA LEU A 490 -13.34 -14.41 -10.07
C LEU A 490 -13.55 -15.75 -9.38
N SER A 491 -12.67 -16.70 -9.69
CA SER A 491 -12.60 -18.00 -9.01
C SER A 491 -11.82 -17.90 -7.70
N MET A 492 -11.93 -18.89 -6.81
CA MET A 492 -11.24 -18.84 -5.51
C MET A 492 -9.71 -18.78 -5.64
N GLN A 493 -9.13 -19.42 -6.66
CA GLN A 493 -7.70 -19.44 -6.93
C GLN A 493 -7.15 -18.07 -7.37
N ASP A 494 -8.04 -17.14 -7.74
CA ASP A 494 -7.66 -15.78 -8.12
C ASP A 494 -7.38 -14.89 -6.90
N PHE A 495 -7.53 -15.39 -5.67
CA PHE A 495 -7.33 -14.65 -4.44
C PHE A 495 -6.19 -15.21 -3.58
N SER A 496 -5.38 -14.31 -3.01
CA SER A 496 -4.34 -14.67 -2.04
C SER A 496 -4.87 -14.78 -0.60
N ASP A 497 -5.97 -14.10 -0.30
CA ASP A 497 -6.70 -14.19 0.96
C ASP A 497 -8.22 -14.02 0.74
N TYR A 498 -8.92 -13.35 1.67
CA TYR A 498 -10.36 -13.11 1.56
C TYR A 498 -10.72 -12.13 0.45
N HIS A 499 -9.85 -11.17 0.12
CA HIS A 499 -10.22 -10.03 -0.73
C HIS A 499 -9.08 -9.48 -1.60
N HIS A 500 -7.83 -9.84 -1.35
CA HIS A 500 -6.72 -9.46 -2.22
C HIS A 500 -6.62 -10.43 -3.40
N PHE A 501 -6.63 -9.88 -4.62
CA PHE A 501 -6.39 -10.69 -5.81
C PHE A 501 -4.94 -11.10 -5.88
N THR A 502 -4.70 -12.27 -6.45
CA THR A 502 -3.41 -12.62 -7.06
C THR A 502 -3.17 -11.76 -8.30
N PHE A 503 -1.92 -11.70 -8.78
CA PHE A 503 -1.62 -11.02 -10.04
C PHE A 503 -2.43 -11.59 -11.24
N PRO A 504 -2.56 -12.93 -11.42
CA PRO A 504 -3.47 -13.49 -12.41
C PRO A 504 -4.93 -13.04 -12.26
N GLY A 505 -5.45 -12.96 -11.03
CA GLY A 505 -6.80 -12.46 -10.76
C GLY A 505 -7.00 -11.01 -11.18
N MET A 506 -6.03 -10.13 -10.89
CA MET A 506 -5.99 -8.74 -11.33
C MET A 506 -5.99 -8.61 -12.87
N VAL A 507 -5.18 -9.43 -13.56
CA VAL A 507 -5.12 -9.45 -15.02
C VAL A 507 -6.46 -9.89 -15.61
N LYS A 508 -7.10 -10.94 -15.06
CA LYS A 508 -8.44 -11.40 -15.49
C LYS A 508 -9.51 -10.32 -15.33
N MET A 509 -9.43 -9.52 -14.27
CA MET A 509 -10.42 -8.47 -14.01
C MET A 509 -10.24 -7.22 -14.87
N SER A 510 -9.04 -6.95 -15.39
CA SER A 510 -8.75 -5.76 -16.21
C SER A 510 -9.75 -5.55 -17.38
N PRO A 511 -10.00 -6.55 -18.26
CA PRO A 511 -11.00 -6.42 -19.31
C PRO A 511 -12.44 -6.26 -18.80
N ILE A 512 -12.77 -6.87 -17.65
CA ILE A 512 -14.09 -6.79 -17.02
C ILE A 512 -14.35 -5.37 -16.52
N TYR A 513 -13.39 -4.82 -15.76
CA TYR A 513 -13.48 -3.44 -15.30
C TYR A 513 -13.55 -2.45 -16.45
N ALA A 514 -12.75 -2.64 -17.50
CA ALA A 514 -12.77 -1.75 -18.67
C ALA A 514 -14.13 -1.82 -19.39
N GLY A 515 -14.68 -3.02 -19.56
CA GLY A 515 -16.01 -3.20 -20.13
C GLY A 515 -17.10 -2.48 -19.32
N GLU A 516 -17.09 -2.59 -18.00
CA GLU A 516 -18.04 -1.87 -17.14
C GLU A 516 -17.84 -0.35 -17.15
N PHE A 517 -16.58 0.10 -17.07
CA PHE A 517 -16.25 1.52 -17.15
C PHE A 517 -16.74 2.14 -18.47
N VAL A 518 -16.50 1.50 -19.61
CA VAL A 518 -16.95 1.99 -20.93
C VAL A 518 -18.47 2.09 -20.97
N LYS A 519 -19.20 1.06 -20.52
CA LYS A 519 -20.68 1.10 -20.44
C LYS A 519 -21.18 2.26 -19.58
N ILE A 520 -20.50 2.55 -18.47
CA ILE A 520 -20.84 3.66 -17.58
C ILE A 520 -20.53 5.01 -18.25
N SER A 521 -19.35 5.16 -18.85
CA SER A 521 -18.90 6.37 -19.51
C SER A 521 -19.83 6.75 -20.69
N GLU A 522 -20.26 5.78 -21.50
CA GLU A 522 -21.17 6.02 -22.64
C GLU A 522 -22.55 6.55 -22.23
N ARG A 523 -23.01 6.19 -21.03
CA ARG A 523 -24.29 6.64 -20.46
C ARG A 523 -24.23 8.09 -19.98
N GLN A 524 -23.03 8.65 -19.78
CA GLN A 524 -22.87 10.05 -19.41
C GLN A 524 -23.05 10.95 -20.62
N ARG A 525 -24.22 11.59 -20.71
CA ARG A 525 -24.62 12.42 -21.86
C ARG A 525 -23.81 13.72 -22.01
N ARG A 526 -23.04 14.16 -21.01
CA ARG A 526 -22.36 15.47 -20.99
C ARG A 526 -20.83 15.44 -21.17
N HIS A 527 -20.15 14.35 -20.79
CA HIS A 527 -18.70 14.17 -21.01
C HIS A 527 -18.38 12.74 -21.49
N PRO A 528 -18.97 12.31 -22.60
CA PRO A 528 -18.65 10.98 -23.07
C PRO A 528 -17.20 10.96 -23.52
N LEU A 529 -16.47 9.91 -23.14
CA LEU A 529 -15.44 9.34 -23.99
C LEU A 529 -16.13 8.80 -25.28
N LYS A 530 -16.84 9.65 -26.06
CA LYS A 530 -17.50 9.28 -27.34
C LYS A 530 -16.67 9.79 -28.52
N PRO A 531 -16.60 9.01 -29.62
CA PRO A 531 -15.81 9.33 -30.81
C PRO A 531 -15.98 10.78 -31.28
#